data_AF-A0A3B8W1P9-F1
#
_entry.id   AF-A0A3B8W1P9-F1
#
_cell.length_a   1.000
_cell.length_b   1.000
_cell.length_c   1.000
_cell.angle_alpha   90.00
_cell.angle_beta   90.00
_cell.angle_gamma   90.00
#
_symmetry.space_group_name_H-M   'P 1'
#
loop_
_entity.id
_entity.type
_entity.pdbx_description
1 polymer ?
#
loop_
_entity_poly.entity_id
_entity_poly.type
_entity_poly.pdbx_seq_one_letter_code
_entity_poly.pdbx_strand_id
1 'polypeptide(L)'
;DMVFSIMLGTNDSAIKGPTGSPVLPQQYRTNLKVIIEALLNRYPKAIIVLNRPLWYSPNTYNGAMYLEEGLSRLNKYWAELQTLQQEFASEGIGNVYLGDDEAYSYFKDNYLSDLIAEQGNAGTFYLHPNAKGADVLATFWLNAINRVLTSKK
;
A
#
# COMPACT_ATOMS: atom_id res chain seq x y z
N ASP A 1 5.92 -18.22 -12.89
CA ASP A 1 4.71 -17.99 -12.08
C ASP A 1 4.15 -16.61 -12.33
N MET A 2 2.83 -16.45 -12.22
CA MET A 2 2.21 -15.13 -12.30
C MET A 2 2.18 -14.50 -10.90
N VAL A 3 2.62 -13.25 -10.81
CA VAL A 3 2.73 -12.51 -9.55
C VAL A 3 1.88 -11.26 -9.64
N PHE A 4 1.03 -11.03 -8.64
CA PHE A 4 0.35 -9.77 -8.41
C PHE A 4 1.03 -9.08 -7.22
N SER A 5 1.74 -7.98 -7.49
CA SER A 5 2.27 -7.08 -6.47
C SER A 5 1.27 -5.95 -6.27
N ILE A 6 0.71 -5.84 -5.06
CA ILE A 6 -0.41 -4.95 -4.76
C ILE A 6 0.00 -3.95 -3.69
N MET A 7 -0.25 -2.67 -3.95
CA MET A 7 -0.18 -1.59 -2.97
C MET A 7 -1.41 -0.70 -3.17
N LEU A 8 -2.31 -0.66 -2.17
CA LEU A 8 -3.54 0.11 -2.17
C LEU A 8 -3.74 0.73 -0.78
N GLY A 9 -4.59 1.75 -0.64
CA GLY A 9 -4.94 2.30 0.66
C GLY A 9 -4.71 3.80 0.80
N THR A 10 -3.85 4.42 -0.01
CA THR A 10 -3.65 5.88 0.03
C THR A 10 -4.99 6.60 -0.16
N ASN A 11 -5.72 6.29 -1.23
CA ASN A 11 -7.00 6.92 -1.55
C ASN A 11 -8.12 6.54 -0.56
N ASP A 12 -8.15 5.28 -0.10
CA ASP A 12 -9.05 4.80 0.94
C ASP A 12 -8.88 5.57 2.25
N SER A 13 -7.65 6.01 2.53
CA SER A 13 -7.30 6.70 3.77
C SER A 13 -7.78 8.15 3.84
N ALA A 14 -8.17 8.76 2.72
CA ALA A 14 -8.57 10.16 2.70
C ALA A 14 -9.81 10.42 3.59
N ILE A 15 -9.87 11.59 4.22
CA ILE A 15 -11.02 11.99 5.06
C ILE A 15 -12.19 12.52 4.22
N LYS A 16 -11.92 13.02 3.02
CA LYS A 16 -12.96 13.45 2.07
C LYS A 16 -12.48 13.32 0.63
N GLY A 17 -13.15 12.48 -0.14
CA GLY A 17 -12.79 12.19 -1.52
C GLY A 17 -11.47 11.41 -1.58
N PRO A 18 -11.22 10.56 -2.59
CA PRO A 18 -12.10 10.22 -3.71
C PRO A 18 -13.31 9.38 -3.29
N THR A 19 -14.22 9.10 -4.22
CA THR A 19 -15.42 8.29 -4.00
C THR A 19 -15.08 6.98 -3.29
N GLY A 20 -15.81 6.68 -2.20
CA GLY A 20 -15.59 5.48 -1.38
C GLY A 20 -14.71 5.70 -0.15
N SER A 21 -13.99 6.83 -0.06
CA SER A 21 -13.29 7.25 1.16
C SER A 21 -14.23 8.05 2.10
N PRO A 22 -13.98 8.06 3.42
CA PRO A 22 -12.96 7.29 4.15
C PRO A 22 -13.34 5.81 4.30
N VAL A 23 -12.35 4.91 4.18
CA VAL A 23 -12.54 3.47 4.43
C VAL A 23 -12.00 3.09 5.81
N LEU A 24 -12.84 2.48 6.65
CA LEU A 24 -12.40 1.98 7.96
C LEU A 24 -11.34 0.86 7.80
N PRO A 25 -10.38 0.70 8.73
CA PRO A 25 -9.34 -0.34 8.64
C PRO A 25 -9.87 -1.75 8.35
N GLN A 26 -10.91 -2.16 9.07
CA GLN A 26 -11.51 -3.48 8.86
C GLN A 26 -12.16 -3.61 7.48
N GLN A 27 -12.80 -2.54 6.99
CA GLN A 27 -13.39 -2.53 5.65
C GLN A 27 -12.32 -2.56 4.55
N TYR A 28 -11.17 -1.90 4.75
CA TYR A 28 -10.03 -1.99 3.85
C TYR A 28 -9.55 -3.45 3.74
N ARG A 29 -9.47 -4.17 4.87
CA ARG A 29 -9.17 -5.62 4.88
C ARG A 29 -10.19 -6.41 4.07
N THR A 30 -11.48 -6.20 4.32
CA THR A 30 -12.58 -6.87 3.61
C THR A 30 -12.52 -6.62 2.10
N ASN A 31 -12.28 -5.38 1.69
CA ASN A 31 -12.17 -5.02 0.27
C ASN A 31 -11.00 -5.73 -0.42
N LEU A 32 -9.83 -5.76 0.23
CA LEU A 32 -8.67 -6.48 -0.30
C LEU A 32 -8.90 -7.99 -0.36
N LYS A 33 -9.55 -8.58 0.64
CA LYS A 33 -9.90 -10.02 0.62
C LYS A 33 -10.69 -10.37 -0.64
N VAL A 34 -11.74 -9.59 -0.96
CA VAL A 34 -12.56 -9.79 -2.16
C VAL A 34 -11.73 -9.70 -3.45
N ILE A 35 -10.83 -8.72 -3.56
CA ILE A 35 -9.95 -8.58 -4.73
C ILE A 35 -9.04 -9.82 -4.87
N ILE A 36 -8.41 -10.24 -3.78
CA ILE A 36 -7.48 -11.37 -3.77
C ILE A 36 -8.20 -12.67 -4.10
N GLU A 37 -9.36 -12.92 -3.51
CA GLU A 37 -10.19 -14.10 -3.81
C GLU A 37 -10.59 -14.13 -5.29
N ALA A 38 -10.98 -12.99 -5.87
CA ALA A 38 -11.29 -12.90 -7.29
C ALA A 38 -10.06 -13.22 -8.17
N LEU A 39 -8.88 -12.71 -7.82
CA LEU A 39 -7.64 -12.99 -8.53
C LEU A 39 -7.24 -14.47 -8.43
N LEU A 40 -7.33 -15.07 -7.24
CA LEU A 40 -6.99 -16.48 -7.03
C LEU A 40 -8.02 -17.42 -7.67
N ASN A 41 -9.30 -17.05 -7.70
CA ASN A 41 -10.31 -17.81 -8.43
C ASN A 41 -10.03 -17.82 -9.95
N ARG A 42 -9.61 -16.67 -10.50
CA ARG A 42 -9.21 -16.56 -11.91
C ARG A 42 -7.89 -17.27 -12.20
N TYR A 43 -6.96 -17.22 -11.24
CA TYR A 43 -5.59 -17.70 -11.40
C TYR A 43 -5.11 -18.44 -10.14
N PRO A 44 -5.50 -19.72 -9.97
CA PRO A 44 -5.31 -20.45 -8.70
C PRO A 44 -3.86 -20.62 -8.23
N LYS A 45 -2.89 -20.52 -9.15
CA LYS A 45 -1.45 -20.64 -8.84
C LYS A 45 -0.74 -19.30 -8.73
N ALA A 46 -1.47 -18.18 -8.84
CA ALA A 46 -0.87 -16.86 -8.72
C ALA A 46 -0.28 -16.63 -7.33
N ILE A 47 0.75 -15.80 -7.28
CA ILE A 47 1.39 -15.33 -6.05
C ILE A 47 0.92 -13.90 -5.82
N ILE A 48 0.45 -13.62 -4.61
CA ILE A 48 0.00 -12.28 -4.21
C ILE A 48 1.03 -11.73 -3.22
N VAL A 49 1.55 -10.54 -3.49
CA VAL A 49 2.50 -9.83 -2.63
C VAL A 49 1.85 -8.51 -2.21
N LEU A 50 1.59 -8.35 -0.91
CA LEU A 50 0.89 -7.20 -0.34
C LEU A 50 1.89 -6.22 0.27
N ASN A 51 2.10 -5.07 -0.38
CA ASN A 51 3.02 -4.04 0.09
C ASN A 51 2.29 -3.02 0.97
N ARG A 52 3.00 -2.49 1.97
CA ARG A 52 2.53 -1.38 2.79
C ARG A 52 2.39 -0.11 1.93
N PRO A 53 1.31 0.68 2.10
CA PRO A 53 1.20 1.99 1.45
C PRO A 53 2.34 2.93 1.86
N LEU A 54 2.71 3.85 0.97
CA LEU A 54 3.76 4.84 1.24
C LEU A 54 3.27 5.91 2.23
N TRP A 55 4.23 6.53 2.91
CA TRP A 55 3.97 7.74 3.68
C TRP A 55 3.60 8.91 2.76
N TYR A 56 2.74 9.81 3.25
CA TYR A 56 2.49 11.13 2.67
C TYR A 56 2.47 12.20 3.75
N SER A 57 2.69 13.46 3.38
CA SER A 57 2.82 14.53 4.36
C SER A 57 1.52 14.83 5.11
N PRO A 58 1.57 15.19 6.41
CA PRO A 58 0.40 15.50 7.25
C PRO A 58 -0.54 16.61 6.75
N ASN A 59 -0.11 17.39 5.77
CA ASN A 59 -0.90 18.45 5.14
C ASN A 59 -1.39 18.09 3.73
N THR A 60 -1.33 16.82 3.32
CA THR A 60 -1.75 16.37 1.99
C THR A 60 -3.22 16.71 1.75
N TYR A 61 -3.45 17.68 0.86
CA TYR A 61 -4.77 18.12 0.44
C TYR A 61 -4.69 18.64 -1.00
N ASN A 62 -5.10 17.78 -1.93
CA ASN A 62 -5.23 18.07 -3.36
C ASN A 62 -6.73 18.10 -3.75
N GLY A 63 -7.16 17.36 -4.78
CA GLY A 63 -8.59 17.13 -5.04
C GLY A 63 -9.29 16.28 -3.95
N ALA A 64 -8.52 15.48 -3.23
CA ALA A 64 -8.91 14.73 -2.04
C ALA A 64 -8.25 15.34 -0.80
N MET A 65 -8.94 15.27 0.33
CA MET A 65 -8.46 15.77 1.61
C MET A 65 -8.02 14.60 2.47
N TYR A 66 -6.73 14.54 2.82
CA TYR A 66 -6.15 13.45 3.61
C TYR A 66 -5.80 13.94 5.02
N LEU A 67 -4.88 14.90 5.10
CA LEU A 67 -4.36 15.47 6.36
C LEU A 67 -3.82 14.41 7.34
N GLU A 68 -3.44 14.85 8.55
CA GLU A 68 -2.94 13.97 9.62
C GLU A 68 -3.94 12.86 9.98
N GLU A 69 -5.25 13.15 9.95
CA GLU A 69 -6.27 12.14 10.23
C GLU A 69 -6.27 11.01 9.19
N GLY A 70 -6.14 11.37 7.90
CA GLY A 70 -5.98 10.39 6.84
C GLY A 70 -4.71 9.56 7.02
N LEU A 71 -3.58 10.21 7.35
CA LEU A 71 -2.32 9.52 7.56
C LEU A 71 -2.40 8.55 8.76
N SER A 72 -3.09 8.95 9.83
CA SER A 72 -3.39 8.10 10.98
C SER A 72 -4.22 6.87 10.59
N ARG A 73 -5.20 7.04 9.70
CA ARG A 73 -5.99 5.93 9.14
C ARG A 73 -5.14 5.01 8.27
N LEU A 74 -4.32 5.56 7.36
CA LEU A 74 -3.41 4.80 6.51
C LEU A 74 -2.48 3.90 7.35
N ASN A 75 -1.95 4.43 8.45
CA ASN A 75 -1.07 3.68 9.34
C ASN A 75 -1.71 2.44 9.96
N LYS A 76 -3.04 2.43 10.14
CA LYS A 76 -3.77 1.27 10.66
C LYS A 76 -3.91 0.15 9.63
N TYR A 77 -3.81 0.45 8.34
CA TYR A 77 -3.95 -0.56 7.28
C TYR A 77 -2.81 -1.58 7.27
N TRP A 78 -1.64 -1.27 7.84
CA TRP A 78 -0.56 -2.26 7.90
C TRP A 78 -0.92 -3.47 8.76
N ALA A 79 -1.51 -3.25 9.94
CA ALA A 79 -1.99 -4.34 10.80
C ALA A 79 -3.09 -5.16 10.12
N GLU A 80 -3.90 -4.53 9.28
CA GLU A 80 -4.96 -5.18 8.51
C GLU A 80 -4.41 -6.05 7.38
N LEU A 81 -3.32 -5.63 6.71
CA LEU A 81 -2.60 -6.44 5.74
C LEU A 81 -1.96 -7.68 6.39
N GLN A 82 -1.37 -7.52 7.57
CA GLN A 82 -0.80 -8.63 8.36
C GLN A 82 -1.89 -9.63 8.75
N THR A 83 -3.02 -9.13 9.25
CA THR A 83 -4.19 -9.96 9.60
C THR A 83 -4.71 -10.72 8.37
N LEU A 84 -4.84 -10.05 7.22
CA LEU A 84 -5.32 -10.67 5.98
C LEU A 84 -4.40 -11.80 5.50
N GLN A 85 -3.09 -11.58 5.54
CA GLN A 85 -2.13 -12.62 5.17
C GLN A 85 -2.24 -13.84 6.09
N GLN A 86 -2.43 -13.63 7.39
CA GLN A 86 -2.63 -14.71 8.36
C GLN A 86 -3.94 -15.48 8.11
N GLU A 87 -5.04 -14.77 7.78
CA GLU A 87 -6.31 -15.41 7.40
C GLU A 87 -6.12 -16.39 6.23
N PHE A 88 -5.56 -15.93 5.10
CA PHE A 88 -5.29 -16.80 3.93
C PHE A 88 -4.36 -17.97 4.26
N ALA A 89 -3.32 -17.74 5.06
CA ALA A 89 -2.40 -18.80 5.48
C ALA A 89 -3.10 -19.86 6.34
N SER A 90 -3.98 -19.44 7.26
CA SER A 90 -4.73 -20.35 8.14
C SER A 90 -5.79 -21.18 7.40
N GLU A 91 -6.39 -20.61 6.36
CA GLU A 91 -7.36 -21.29 5.49
C GLU A 91 -6.67 -22.22 4.48
N GLY A 92 -5.34 -22.14 4.32
CA GLY A 92 -4.59 -22.89 3.31
C GLY A 92 -4.90 -22.47 1.88
N ILE A 93 -5.39 -21.24 1.68
CA ILE A 93 -5.87 -20.74 0.39
C ILE A 93 -4.81 -19.85 -0.27
N GLY A 94 -4.41 -20.25 -1.47
CA GLY A 94 -3.57 -19.44 -2.35
C GLY A 94 -2.15 -19.22 -1.82
N ASN A 95 -1.44 -18.30 -2.48
CA ASN A 95 -0.05 -17.96 -2.17
C ASN A 95 0.04 -16.47 -1.86
N VAL A 96 -0.42 -16.06 -0.67
CA VAL A 96 -0.49 -14.65 -0.25
C VAL A 96 0.61 -14.35 0.75
N TYR A 97 1.41 -13.31 0.47
CA TYR A 97 2.58 -12.93 1.25
C TYR A 97 2.59 -11.43 1.55
N LEU A 98 3.24 -11.05 2.65
CA LEU A 98 3.60 -9.66 2.90
C LEU A 98 4.82 -9.28 2.05
N GLY A 99 4.71 -8.11 1.42
CA GLY A 99 5.70 -7.52 0.55
C GLY A 99 6.62 -6.55 1.27
N ASP A 100 6.85 -5.39 0.65
CA ASP A 100 7.62 -4.29 1.21
C ASP A 100 6.88 -3.61 2.37
N ASP A 101 7.60 -3.31 3.44
CA ASP A 101 7.15 -2.51 4.58
C ASP A 101 8.14 -1.38 4.95
N GLU A 102 9.26 -1.28 4.25
CA GLU A 102 10.36 -0.35 4.53
C GLU A 102 10.19 0.99 3.80
N ALA A 103 9.60 0.98 2.60
CA ALA A 103 9.45 2.20 1.79
C ALA A 103 8.64 3.30 2.50
N TYR A 104 7.69 2.93 3.37
CA TYR A 104 6.96 3.92 4.18
C TYR A 104 7.91 4.80 5.00
N SER A 105 8.83 4.18 5.75
CA SER A 105 9.79 4.91 6.59
C SER A 105 10.80 5.67 5.72
N TYR A 106 11.25 5.06 4.63
CA TYR A 106 12.14 5.72 3.67
C TYR A 106 11.56 7.04 3.16
N PHE A 107 10.32 7.02 2.65
CA PHE A 107 9.70 8.23 2.11
C PHE A 107 9.36 9.24 3.19
N LYS A 108 9.04 8.80 4.42
CA LYS A 108 8.88 9.70 5.56
C LYS A 108 10.18 10.47 5.87
N ASP A 109 11.33 9.82 5.75
CA ASP A 109 12.62 10.43 6.08
C ASP A 109 13.24 11.21 4.90
N ASN A 110 12.85 10.89 3.67
CA ASN A 110 13.46 11.43 2.43
C ASN A 110 12.48 12.23 1.56
N TYR A 111 11.33 12.65 2.08
CA TYR A 111 10.27 13.27 1.27
C TYR A 111 10.73 14.52 0.50
N LEU A 112 11.64 15.31 1.07
CA LEU A 112 12.14 16.54 0.42
C LEU A 112 12.94 16.27 -0.84
N SER A 113 13.60 15.11 -0.95
CA SER A 113 14.45 14.76 -2.08
C SER A 113 13.82 13.76 -3.03
N ASP A 114 12.90 12.93 -2.54
CA ASP A 114 12.42 11.73 -3.26
C ASP A 114 10.91 11.76 -3.52
N LEU A 115 10.17 12.70 -2.94
CA LEU A 115 8.79 13.04 -3.34
C LEU A 115 8.76 14.35 -4.13
N ILE A 116 7.66 14.57 -4.85
CA ILE A 116 7.39 15.83 -5.55
C ILE A 116 6.85 16.82 -4.52
N ALA A 117 7.39 18.05 -4.53
CA ALA A 117 6.81 19.18 -3.82
C ALA A 117 5.58 19.69 -4.57
N GLU A 118 4.39 19.28 -4.14
CA GLU A 118 3.13 19.56 -4.82
C GLU A 118 2.40 20.72 -4.15
N GLN A 119 1.81 21.63 -4.94
CA GLN A 119 0.98 22.71 -4.39
C GLN A 119 -0.42 22.19 -4.09
N GLY A 120 -0.87 22.33 -2.85
CA GLY A 120 -2.18 21.90 -2.40
C GLY A 120 -2.96 22.99 -1.67
N ASN A 121 -4.18 22.63 -1.27
CA ASN A 121 -5.10 23.51 -0.56
C ASN A 121 -4.67 23.82 0.88
N ALA A 122 -3.64 23.13 1.40
CA ALA A 122 -3.05 23.34 2.73
C ALA A 122 -1.52 23.57 2.63
N GLY A 123 -1.09 24.29 1.58
CA GLY A 123 0.31 24.58 1.29
C GLY A 123 0.99 23.47 0.47
N THR A 124 2.33 23.53 0.39
CA THR A 124 3.11 22.50 -0.30
C THR A 124 3.07 21.18 0.47
N PHE A 125 2.70 20.10 -0.19
CA PHE A 125 2.61 18.76 0.37
C PHE A 125 3.44 17.76 -0.45
N TYR A 126 3.58 16.53 0.06
CA TYR A 126 4.38 15.48 -0.54
C TYR A 126 3.60 14.17 -0.51
N LEU A 127 3.28 13.65 -1.70
CA LEU A 127 2.48 12.44 -1.87
C LEU A 127 3.09 11.52 -2.93
N HIS A 128 3.42 12.07 -4.10
CA HIS A 128 3.89 11.27 -5.22
C HIS A 128 5.43 11.20 -5.27
N PRO A 129 6.03 10.01 -5.44
CA PRO A 129 7.46 9.89 -5.72
C PRO A 129 7.86 10.64 -6.99
N ASN A 130 9.02 11.29 -6.96
CA ASN A 130 9.66 11.79 -8.17
C ASN A 130 10.42 10.66 -8.89
N ALA A 131 11.13 10.94 -9.98
CA ALA A 131 11.86 9.91 -10.74
C ALA A 131 12.86 9.12 -9.85
N LYS A 132 13.62 9.81 -9.00
CA LYS A 132 14.55 9.18 -8.06
C LYS A 132 13.81 8.31 -7.03
N GLY A 133 12.75 8.84 -6.44
CA GLY A 133 11.92 8.08 -5.49
C GLY A 133 11.28 6.85 -6.12
N ALA A 134 10.84 6.94 -7.38
CA ALA A 134 10.29 5.81 -8.11
C ALA A 134 11.32 4.69 -8.33
N ASP A 135 12.57 5.03 -8.64
CA ASP A 135 13.67 4.04 -8.77
C ASP A 135 13.96 3.35 -7.42
N VAL A 136 13.92 4.11 -6.33
CA VAL A 136 14.09 3.55 -4.98
C VAL A 136 12.91 2.63 -4.62
N LEU A 137 11.68 3.04 -4.90
CA LEU A 137 10.48 2.22 -4.66
C LEU A 137 10.53 0.92 -5.47
N ALA A 138 10.97 0.98 -6.73
CA ALA A 138 11.16 -0.20 -7.56
C ALA A 138 12.13 -1.20 -6.92
N THR A 139 13.18 -0.71 -6.26
CA THR A 139 14.15 -1.56 -5.54
C THR A 139 13.50 -2.26 -4.33
N PHE A 140 12.73 -1.53 -3.53
CA PHE A 140 11.99 -2.12 -2.40
C PHE A 140 11.04 -3.23 -2.86
N TRP A 141 10.23 -2.96 -3.90
CA TRP A 141 9.31 -3.95 -4.47
C TRP A 141 10.03 -5.14 -5.09
N LEU A 142 11.11 -4.91 -5.82
CA LEU A 142 11.91 -5.99 -6.42
C LEU A 142 12.48 -6.91 -5.33
N ASN A 143 13.01 -6.35 -4.25
CA ASN A 143 13.55 -7.13 -3.13
C ASN A 143 12.44 -7.93 -2.44
N ALA A 144 11.27 -7.33 -2.21
CA ALA A 144 10.13 -8.00 -1.60
C ALA A 144 9.62 -9.16 -2.47
N ILE A 145 9.45 -8.93 -3.77
CA ILE A 145 9.02 -9.96 -4.73
C ILE A 145 10.06 -11.08 -4.82
N ASN A 146 11.35 -10.74 -4.95
CA ASN A 146 12.42 -11.74 -5.03
C ASN A 146 12.45 -12.62 -3.79
N ARG A 147 12.35 -12.04 -2.59
CA ARG A 147 12.29 -12.79 -1.33
C ARG A 147 11.21 -13.86 -1.35
N VAL A 148 10.00 -13.51 -1.80
CA VAL A 148 8.85 -14.43 -1.93
C VAL A 148 9.11 -15.51 -2.98
N LEU A 149 9.68 -15.14 -4.13
CA LEU A 149 9.94 -16.10 -5.21
C LEU A 149 11.09 -17.06 -4.88
N THR A 150 12.09 -16.62 -4.13
CA THR A 150 13.20 -17.48 -3.71
C THR A 150 12.84 -18.38 -2.54
N SER A 151 11.96 -17.95 -1.64
CA SER A 151 11.49 -18.79 -0.52
C SER A 151 10.60 -19.96 -0.96
N LYS A 152 10.17 -19.98 -2.23
CA LYS A 152 9.39 -21.07 -2.82
C LYS A 152 10.21 -22.19 -3.45
N LYS A 153 11.53 -22.00 -3.62
CA LYS A 153 12.44 -23.04 -4.11
C LYS A 153 12.89 -23.92 -2.95
#